data_AF-A0A8D3B8Z9-F1
#
_entry.id   AF-A0A8D3B8Z9-F1
#
_cell.length_a   1.000
_cell.length_b   1.000
_cell.length_c   1.000
_cell.angle_alpha   90.00
_cell.angle_beta   90.00
_cell.angle_gamma   90.00
#
_symmetry.space_group_name_H-M   'P 1'
#
loop_
_entity.id
_entity.type
_entity.pdbx_description
1 polymer ?
#
loop_
_entity_poly.entity_id
_entity_poly.type
_entity_poly.pdbx_seq_one_letter_code
_entity_poly.pdbx_strand_id
1 'polypeptide(L)' 'MGPGRKNGLRNLLSGSRSGADHGDPTGSEDFCGVCLNGGDLLCCDRCPKVYHLACHIPPLTSSPL' A
#
# COMPACT_ATOMS: atom_id res chain seq x y z
N MET A 1 7.16 10.80 35.04
CA MET A 1 6.08 11.69 34.57
C MET A 1 5.26 10.96 33.50
N GLY A 2 3.96 10.72 33.76
CA GLY A 2 2.98 10.39 32.71
C GLY A 2 2.67 11.62 31.84
N PRO A 3 1.85 11.54 30.77
CA PRO A 3 0.42 11.13 30.80
C PRO A 3 0.03 10.28 29.56
N GLY A 4 -1.17 9.78 29.30
CA GLY A 4 -2.51 9.90 29.86
C GLY A 4 -3.44 9.11 28.92
N ARG A 5 -4.24 8.21 29.48
CA ARG A 5 -5.21 7.37 28.76
C ARG A 5 -6.35 8.27 28.28
N LYS A 6 -6.60 8.37 26.96
CA LYS A 6 -7.87 8.90 26.46
C LYS A 6 -8.60 7.84 25.65
N ASN A 7 -9.59 7.28 26.33
CA ASN A 7 -10.70 6.50 25.83
C ASN A 7 -11.37 7.23 24.65
N GLY A 8 -11.34 6.63 23.46
CA GLY A 8 -12.07 7.10 22.29
C GLY A 8 -12.90 5.95 21.75
N LEU A 9 -14.19 5.91 22.13
CA LEU A 9 -15.16 5.01 21.54
C LEU A 9 -15.40 5.50 20.10
N ARG A 10 -14.75 4.86 19.12
CA ARG A 10 -15.04 5.08 17.70
C ARG A 10 -15.66 3.82 17.12
N ASN A 11 -16.98 3.75 17.24
CA ASN A 11 -17.80 2.89 16.42
C ASN A 11 -17.84 3.54 15.02
N LEU A 12 -16.91 3.15 14.15
CA LEU A 12 -16.90 3.56 12.74
C LEU A 12 -17.16 2.31 11.90
N LEU A 13 -18.45 2.17 11.55
CA LEU A 13 -18.99 1.71 10.28
C LEU A 13 -18.08 0.78 9.45
N SER A 14 -18.51 -0.48 9.37
CA SER A 14 -18.39 -1.40 8.25
C SER A 14 -17.78 -0.80 6.96
N GLY A 15 -16.46 -0.86 6.85
CA GLY A 15 -15.76 -0.86 5.57
C GLY A 15 -15.59 -2.30 5.15
N SER A 16 -16.54 -2.82 4.38
CA SER A 16 -16.44 -4.11 3.72
C SER A 16 -15.09 -4.18 3.01
N ARG A 17 -14.34 -5.22 3.35
CA ARG A 17 -13.07 -5.59 2.74
C ARG A 17 -13.38 -6.03 1.32
N SER A 18 -13.56 -5.08 0.41
CA SER A 18 -13.64 -5.38 -1.01
C SER A 18 -12.23 -5.65 -1.50
N GLY A 19 -11.69 -6.80 -1.08
CA GLY A 19 -10.61 -7.45 -1.79
C GLY A 19 -11.19 -7.89 -3.12
N ALA A 20 -10.92 -7.11 -4.16
CA ALA A 20 -11.16 -7.52 -5.52
C ALA A 20 -10.18 -8.67 -5.82
N ASP A 21 -10.69 -9.88 -5.65
CA ASP A 21 -10.17 -11.12 -6.20
C ASP A 21 -10.19 -11.03 -7.73
N HIS A 22 -9.12 -10.50 -8.30
CA HIS A 22 -8.76 -10.71 -9.70
C HIS A 22 -7.40 -11.40 -9.69
N GLY A 23 -7.43 -12.71 -9.52
CA GLY A 23 -6.27 -13.56 -9.75
C GLY A 23 -5.90 -13.54 -11.23
N ASP A 24 -5.01 -12.62 -11.61
CA ASP A 24 -4.19 -12.73 -12.82
C ASP A 24 -2.84 -13.40 -12.45
N PRO A 25 -2.39 -14.43 -13.18
CA PRO A 25 -1.19 -15.22 -12.87
C PRO A 25 0.15 -14.50 -13.12
N THR A 26 0.23 -13.19 -12.91
CA THR A 26 1.47 -12.42 -12.91
C THR A 26 1.73 -11.84 -11.51
N GLY A 27 2.08 -12.73 -10.58
CA GLY A 27 2.36 -12.40 -9.17
C GLY A 27 3.33 -11.23 -9.04
N SER A 28 2.77 -10.04 -8.84
CA SER A 28 3.53 -8.85 -8.49
C SER A 28 4.10 -9.06 -7.09
N GLU A 29 5.38 -8.72 -6.86
CA GLU A 29 6.06 -8.89 -5.58
C GLU A 29 5.22 -8.25 -4.46
N ASP A 30 5.11 -8.88 -3.29
CA ASP A 30 4.33 -8.33 -2.17
C ASP A 30 5.08 -7.24 -1.39
N PHE A 31 6.33 -6.96 -1.78
CA PHE A 31 7.24 -6.08 -1.05
C PHE A 31 7.89 -5.08 -1.99
N CYS A 32 8.09 -3.85 -1.52
CA CYS A 32 8.80 -2.85 -2.29
C CYS A 32 10.23 -3.32 -2.60
N GLY A 33 10.62 -3.33 -3.88
CA GLY A 33 11.97 -3.72 -4.31
C GLY A 33 13.11 -2.79 -3.83
N VAL A 34 12.78 -1.72 -3.09
CA VAL A 34 13.74 -0.76 -2.52
C VAL A 34 13.81 -0.86 -1.00
N CYS A 35 12.66 -0.77 -0.30
CA CYS A 35 12.61 -0.79 1.16
C CYS A 35 12.19 -2.13 1.77
N LEU A 36 11.85 -3.13 0.94
CA LEU A 36 11.40 -4.47 1.34
C LEU A 36 10.22 -4.47 2.33
N ASN A 37 9.41 -3.42 2.28
CA ASN A 37 8.24 -3.25 3.14
C ASN A 37 6.94 -3.36 2.32
N GLY A 38 5.91 -3.92 2.95
CA GLY A 38 4.55 -3.99 2.43
C GLY A 38 3.76 -2.68 2.66
N GLY A 39 2.65 -2.48 1.93
CA GLY A 39 1.79 -1.30 2.09
C GLY A 39 1.16 -0.86 0.77
N ASP A 40 1.17 0.46 0.51
CA ASP A 40 0.74 1.06 -0.75
C ASP A 40 1.81 0.89 -1.85
N LEU A 41 1.74 -0.25 -2.52
CA LEU A 41 2.70 -0.65 -3.54
C LEU A 41 2.09 -0.52 -4.94
N LEU A 42 2.85 0.04 -5.87
CA LEU A 42 2.50 0.14 -7.28
C LEU A 42 3.12 -1.00 -8.08
N CYS A 43 2.30 -1.67 -8.87
CA CYS A 43 2.75 -2.67 -9.82
C CYS A 43 3.40 -2.01 -11.04
N CYS A 44 4.51 -2.59 -11.49
CA CYS A 44 5.17 -2.24 -12.73
C CYS A 44 4.43 -2.90 -13.91
N ASP A 45 4.01 -2.13 -14.92
CA ASP A 45 3.34 -2.69 -16.12
C ASP A 45 4.22 -3.61 -16.97
N ARG A 46 5.54 -3.59 -16.74
CA ARG A 46 6.53 -4.34 -17.53
C ARG A 46 7.21 -5.46 -16.74
N CYS A 47 6.95 -5.57 -15.44
CA CYS A 47 7.73 -6.44 -14.56
C CYS A 47 6.93 -6.84 -13.31
N PRO A 48 7.20 -8.01 -12.69
CA PRO A 48 6.52 -8.41 -11.45
C PRO A 48 6.98 -7.57 -10.24
N LYS A 49 7.74 -6.50 -10.43
CA LYS A 49 8.23 -5.68 -9.32
C LYS A 49 7.16 -4.71 -8.86
N VAL A 50 7.17 -4.45 -7.56
CA VAL A 50 6.36 -3.38 -6.97
C VAL A 50 7.22 -2.37 -6.21
N TYR A 51 6.75 -1.13 -6.18
CA TYR A 51 7.45 -0.04 -5.52
C TYR A 51 6.46 0.94 -4.91
N HIS A 52 6.83 1.58 -3.80
CA HIS A 52 6.14 2.79 -3.37
C HIS A 52 6.40 3.92 -4.39
N LEU A 53 5.43 4.83 -4.57
CA LEU A 53 5.58 6.06 -5.35
C LEU A 53 6.89 6.82 -5.03
N ALA A 54 7.23 6.89 -3.74
CA ALA A 54 8.43 7.54 -3.23
C ALA A 54 9.73 6.73 -3.42
N CYS A 55 9.61 5.40 -3.60
CA CYS A 55 10.73 4.50 -3.84
C CYS A 55 11.04 4.32 -5.32
N HIS A 56 10.13 4.72 -6.22
CA HIS A 56 10.38 4.74 -7.66
C HIS A 56 11.38 5.85 -8.01
N ILE A 57 12.24 5.63 -9.01
CA ILE A 57 13.24 6.61 -9.48
C ILE A 57 12.99 6.90 -10.95
N PRO A 58 12.60 8.12 -11.35
CA PRO A 58 12.33 9.30 -10.49
C PRO A 58 11.10 9.12 -9.59
N PRO A 59 11.05 9.82 -8.43
CA PRO A 59 9.91 9.74 -7.51
C PRO A 59 8.65 10.28 -8.18
N LEU A 60 7.62 9.44 -8.23
CA LEU A 60 6.33 9.80 -8.81
C LEU A 60 5.53 10.55 -7.75
N THR A 61 5.27 11.84 -7.95
CA THR A 61 4.49 12.68 -7.01
C THR A 61 2.98 12.65 -7.29
N SER A 62 2.56 12.09 -8.42
CA SER A 62 1.14 11.92 -8.81
C SER A 62 1.01 10.77 -9.83
N SER A 63 -0.14 10.09 -9.83
CA SER A 63 -0.54 9.26 -10.97
C SER A 63 -0.67 10.18 -12.20
N PRO A 64 -0.10 9.83 -13.36
CA PRO A 64 -0.26 10.63 -14.56
C PRO A 64 -1.76 10.74 -14.89
N LEU A 65 -2.24 11.98 -15.09
CA LEU A 65 -3.59 12.28 -15.56
C LEU A 65 -3.82 11.76 -16.98
#